data_AF-A0A2H9RQS7-F1
#
_entry.id   AF-A0A2H9RQS7-F1
#
_cell.length_a   1.000
_cell.length_b   1.000
_cell.length_c   1.000
_cell.angle_alpha   90.00
_cell.angle_beta   90.00
_cell.angle_gamma   90.00
#
_symmetry.space_group_name_H-M   'P 1'
#
loop_
_entity.id
_entity.type
_entity.pdbx_description
1 polymer ?
#
loop_
_entity_poly.entity_id
_entity_poly.type
_entity_poly.pdbx_seq_one_letter_code
_entity_poly.pdbx_strand_id
1 'polypeptide(L)' 'MSKSQQINVSKSSVSKIAILALTIIFAAGLFVVGFDQGHIFSLVYGEQAFTDLYIHELTHDMRHAAGFPCH' A
#
# COMPACT_ATOMS: atom_id res chain seq x y z
N MET A 1 2.62 36.23 -46.52
CA MET A 1 2.77 34.76 -46.43
C MET A 1 2.58 34.36 -44.97
N SER A 2 1.48 33.70 -44.63
CA SER A 2 1.20 33.28 -43.24
C SER A 2 1.89 31.94 -42.96
N LYS A 3 2.80 31.89 -41.98
CA LYS A 3 3.44 30.64 -41.56
C LYS A 3 2.54 29.92 -40.58
N SER A 4 2.00 28.77 -40.99
CA SER A 4 1.36 27.82 -40.08
C SER A 4 2.39 27.33 -39.07
N GLN A 5 2.26 27.74 -37.80
CA GLN A 5 3.03 27.17 -36.70
C GLN A 5 2.27 25.93 -36.20
N GLN A 6 2.73 24.75 -36.62
CA GLN A 6 2.23 23.49 -36.11
C GLN A 6 2.72 23.32 -34.67
N ILE A 7 1.81 23.50 -33.71
CA ILE A 7 2.07 23.23 -32.30
C ILE A 7 2.14 21.71 -32.13
N ASN A 8 3.35 21.18 -31.94
CA ASN A 8 3.54 19.78 -31.60
C ASN A 8 3.07 19.56 -30.16
N VAL A 9 1.81 19.18 -29.98
CA VAL A 9 1.29 18.75 -28.68
C VAL A 9 1.87 17.36 -28.42
N SER A 10 2.90 17.29 -27.58
CA SER A 10 3.45 16.04 -27.08
C SER A 10 2.31 15.18 -26.51
N LYS A 11 2.19 13.93 -26.99
CA LYS A 11 1.26 12.97 -26.39
C LYS A 11 1.69 12.76 -24.95
N SER A 12 0.83 13.16 -24.00
CA SER A 12 0.98 12.85 -22.58
C SER A 12 1.06 11.32 -22.42
N SER A 13 2.26 10.81 -22.22
CA SER A 13 2.48 9.40 -21.86
C SER A 13 2.29 9.28 -20.35
N VAL A 14 1.59 8.23 -19.91
CA VAL A 14 1.50 7.92 -18.49
C VAL A 14 2.90 7.75 -17.91
N SER A 15 3.19 8.47 -16.82
CA SER A 15 4.50 8.41 -16.18
C SER A 15 4.69 7.04 -15.52
N LYS A 16 5.69 6.28 -15.97
CA LYS A 16 6.06 4.99 -15.36
C LYS A 16 6.48 5.16 -13.90
N ILE A 17 7.12 6.27 -13.56
CA ILE A 17 7.52 6.60 -12.19
C ILE A 17 6.27 6.82 -11.32
N ALA A 18 5.25 7.51 -11.86
CA ALA A 18 4.00 7.70 -11.14
C ALA A 18 3.28 6.37 -10.88
N ILE A 19 3.26 5.45 -11.87
CA ILE A 19 2.69 4.11 -11.69
C ILE A 19 3.44 3.34 -10.59
N LEU A 20 4.78 3.36 -10.61
CA LEU A 20 5.59 2.68 -9.60
C LEU A 20 5.32 3.24 -8.20
N ALA A 21 5.29 4.57 -8.06
CA ALA A 21 5.01 5.22 -6.79
C ALA A 21 3.61 4.88 -6.27
N LEU A 22 2.59 4.94 -7.13
CA LEU A 22 1.21 4.57 -6.77
C LEU A 22 1.09 3.10 -6.38
N THR A 23 1.83 2.21 -7.05
CA THR A 23 1.85 0.78 -6.72
C THR A 23 2.43 0.53 -5.34
N ILE A 24 3.53 1.22 -4.99
CA ILE A 24 4.14 1.11 -3.65
C ILE A 24 3.19 1.64 -2.58
N ILE A 25 2.58 2.81 -2.81
CA ILE A 25 1.60 3.40 -1.87
C ILE A 25 0.42 2.46 -1.68
N PHE A 26 -0.10 1.89 -2.78
CA PHE A 26 -1.20 0.94 -2.72
C PHE A 26 -0.82 -0.32 -1.94
N ALA A 27 0.35 -0.91 -2.21
CA ALA A 27 0.82 -2.09 -1.51
C ALA A 27 1.01 -1.84 -0.01
N ALA A 28 1.60 -0.70 0.36
CA ALA A 28 1.76 -0.30 1.76
C ALA A 28 0.41 -0.08 2.45
N GLY A 29 -0.52 0.61 1.77
CA GLY A 29 -1.87 0.83 2.28
C GLY A 29 -2.66 -0.48 2.46
N LEU A 30 -2.55 -1.39 1.48
CA LEU A 30 -3.17 -2.71 1.55
C LEU A 30 -2.59 -3.54 2.70
N PHE A 31 -1.29 -3.44 2.96
CA PHE A 31 -0.66 -4.10 4.10
C PHE A 31 -1.19 -3.54 5.43
N VAL A 32 -1.10 -2.22 5.63
CA VAL A 32 -1.49 -1.58 6.90
C VAL A 32 -2.98 -1.76 7.20
N VAL A 33 -3.86 -1.51 6.22
CA VAL A 33 -5.31 -1.58 6.46
C VAL A 33 -5.82 -3.01 6.33
N GLY A 34 -5.39 -3.70 5.28
CA GLY A 34 -5.90 -5.03 4.95
C GLY A 34 -5.41 -6.12 5.89
N PHE A 35 -4.10 -6.15 6.16
CA PHE A 35 -3.47 -7.21 6.94
C PHE A 35 -3.27 -6.80 8.40
N ASP A 36 -2.59 -5.68 8.67
CA ASP A 36 -2.24 -5.27 10.03
C ASP A 36 -3.49 -4.92 10.87
N GLN A 37 -4.46 -4.18 10.30
CA GLN A 37 -5.75 -3.92 10.97
C GLN A 37 -6.82 -5.02 10.78
N GLY A 38 -6.51 -6.10 10.06
CA GLY A 38 -7.42 -7.25 9.94
C GLY A 38 -8.60 -7.12 8.96
N HIS A 39 -8.70 -6.06 8.14
CA HIS A 39 -9.85 -5.87 7.24
C HIS A 39 -10.04 -6.99 6.21
N ILE A 40 -8.95 -7.57 5.68
CA ILE A 40 -9.06 -8.71 4.76
C ILE A 40 -9.55 -9.95 5.51
N PHE A 41 -9.01 -10.21 6.70
CA PHE A 41 -9.40 -11.36 7.53
C PHE A 41 -10.84 -11.25 8.01
N SER A 42 -11.36 -10.03 8.20
CA SER A 42 -12.74 -9.79 8.62
C SER A 42 -13.79 -10.36 7.67
N LEU A 43 -13.43 -10.55 6.38
CA LEU A 43 -14.33 -11.15 5.39
C LEU A 43 -14.68 -12.61 5.70
N VAL A 44 -13.81 -13.31 6.44
CA VAL A 44 -13.98 -14.73 6.79
C VAL A 44 -14.14 -14.91 8.30
N TYR A 45 -13.40 -14.14 9.09
CA TYR A 45 -13.32 -14.27 10.55
C TYR A 45 -14.22 -13.26 11.30
N GLY A 46 -14.88 -12.36 10.58
CA GLY A 46 -15.81 -11.39 11.13
C GLY A 46 -15.14 -10.34 12.02
N GLU A 47 -15.89 -9.81 12.97
CA GLU A 47 -15.46 -8.70 13.83
C GLU A 47 -14.24 -9.05 14.69
N GLN A 48 -14.05 -10.33 15.03
CA GLN A 48 -12.89 -10.81 15.78
C GLN A 48 -11.56 -10.55 15.07
N ALA A 49 -11.56 -10.37 13.74
CA ALA A 49 -10.35 -10.03 13.00
C ALA A 49 -9.75 -8.67 13.42
N PHE A 50 -10.60 -7.73 13.87
CA PHE A 50 -10.18 -6.41 14.31
C PHE A 50 -9.69 -6.39 15.76
N THR A 51 -10.05 -7.40 16.56
CA THR A 51 -9.61 -7.51 17.95
C THR A 51 -8.34 -8.33 18.07
N ASP A 52 -8.26 -9.44 17.34
CA ASP A 52 -7.16 -10.40 17.48
C ASP A 52 -5.91 -9.97 16.72
N LEU A 53 -6.08 -9.17 15.65
CA LEU A 53 -5.00 -8.56 14.87
C LEU A 53 -3.82 -9.52 14.59
N TYR A 54 -4.11 -10.75 14.17
CA TYR A 54 -3.14 -11.86 14.11
C TYR A 54 -1.77 -11.52 13.50
N ILE A 55 -1.75 -10.75 12.41
CA ILE A 55 -0.50 -10.38 11.74
C ILE A 55 0.28 -9.31 12.54
N HIS A 56 -0.43 -8.42 13.22
CA HIS A 56 0.15 -7.43 14.12
C HIS A 56 0.86 -8.13 15.28
N GLU A 57 0.16 -9.01 15.99
CA GLU A 57 0.70 -9.74 17.14
C GLU A 57 1.82 -10.70 16.72
N LEU A 58 1.69 -11.38 15.57
CA LEU A 58 2.78 -12.20 15.04
C LEU A 58 4.04 -11.35 14.77
N THR A 59 3.87 -10.15 14.20
CA THR A 59 5.00 -9.25 13.93
C THR A 59 5.63 -8.73 15.22
N HIS A 60 4.79 -8.47 16.23
CA HIS A 60 5.22 -8.12 17.58
C HIS A 60 6.05 -9.26 18.20
N ASP A 61 5.59 -10.50 18.10
CA ASP A 61 6.30 -11.68 18.58
C ASP A 61 7.63 -11.92 17.83
N MET A 62 7.67 -11.76 16.51
CA MET A 62 8.92 -11.86 15.75
C MET A 62 9.93 -10.79 16.19
N ARG A 63 9.47 -9.58 16.52
CA ARG A 63 10.32 -8.50 17.04
C ARG A 63 10.87 -8.87 18.42
N HIS A 64 10.06 -9.47 19.30
CA HIS A 64 10.54 -10.03 20.57
C HIS A 64 11.55 -11.15 20.38
N ALA A 65 11.27 -12.10 19.48
CA ALA A 65 12.17 -13.20 19.18
C ALA A 65 13.53 -12.71 18.63
N ALA A 66 13.53 -11.59 17.91
CA ALA A 66 14.74 -10.91 17.44
C ALA A 66 15.43 -10.05 18.52
N GLY A 67 14.91 -10.02 19.76
CA GLY A 67 15.51 -9.31 20.90
C GLY A 67 15.31 -7.79 20.88
N PHE A 68 14.43 -7.28 20.03
CA PHE A 68 14.11 -5.85 20.03
C PHE A 68 13.12 -5.53 21.16
N PRO A 69 13.35 -4.44 21.92
CA PRO A 69 12.43 -4.05 22.98
C PRO A 69 11.07 -3.62 22.43
N CYS A 70 10.00 -3.82 23.19
CA CYS A 70 8.66 -3.29 22.94
C CYS A 70 8.20 -2.43 24.14
N HIS A 71 6.98 -1.89 24.07
CA HIS A 71 6.35 -1.06 25.11
C HIS A 71 5.25 -1.86 25.82
#